data_AF-D0NVP6-F1
#
_entry.id   AF-D0NVP6-F1
#
_cell.length_a   1.000
_cell.length_b   1.000
_cell.length_c   1.000
_cell.angle_alpha   90.00
_cell.angle_beta   90.00
_cell.angle_gamma   90.00
#
_symmetry.space_group_name_H-M   'P 1'
#
loop_
_entity.id
_entity.type
_entity.pdbx_description
1 polymer ?
#
loop_
_entity_poly.entity_id
_entity_poly.type
_entity_poly.pdbx_seq_one_letter_code
_entity_poly.pdbx_strand_id
1 'polypeptide(L)'
;MSAPSLPLRVSTCSYFRLECGHEQLFHSEYKRSNRTRGLKILRCFPHCCPEHIDRSYCGSSLSVKIRLAERPVGSAPFQPPPSELLAVFARFEAVNDVSLRPGECVEVDKIQEGVQTETNLDGQWIAGVLDRPSGLMLFRGGTTTGRVVLTRHRGS
;
A
#
# COMPACT_ATOMS: atom_id res chain seq x y z
N MET A 1 -27.97 4.85 24.61
CA MET A 1 -26.76 4.00 24.56
C MET A 1 -26.61 3.49 23.14
N SER A 2 -25.57 3.90 22.41
CA SER A 2 -25.31 3.35 21.08
C SER A 2 -24.75 1.93 21.23
N ALA A 3 -25.24 0.99 20.42
CA ALA A 3 -24.70 -0.37 20.40
C ALA A 3 -23.21 -0.33 19.98
N PRO A 4 -22.34 -1.20 20.54
CA PRO A 4 -20.95 -1.27 20.13
C PRO A 4 -20.88 -1.65 18.64
N SER A 5 -20.18 -0.83 17.85
CA SER A 5 -19.98 -1.10 16.43
C SER A 5 -19.14 -2.37 16.26
N LEU A 6 -19.63 -3.33 15.47
CA LEU A 6 -18.91 -4.58 15.20
C LEU A 6 -17.52 -4.26 14.62
N PRO A 7 -16.44 -4.86 15.14
CA PRO A 7 -15.09 -4.55 14.74
C PRO A 7 -14.89 -4.78 13.23
N LEU A 8 -14.15 -3.88 12.59
CA LEU A 8 -13.80 -4.01 11.18
C LEU A 8 -12.87 -5.21 11.02
N ARG A 9 -13.30 -6.19 10.22
CA ARG A 9 -12.50 -7.39 9.89
C ARG A 9 -12.16 -7.39 8.41
N VAL A 10 -10.89 -7.58 8.10
CA VAL A 10 -10.42 -7.84 6.74
C VAL A 10 -10.66 -9.32 6.41
N SER A 11 -11.20 -9.61 5.23
CA SER A 11 -11.43 -10.97 4.74
C SER A 11 -10.32 -11.43 3.78
N THR A 12 -9.95 -10.58 2.81
CA THR A 12 -8.87 -10.87 1.85
C THR A 12 -8.15 -9.60 1.44
N CYS A 13 -6.83 -9.70 1.23
CA CYS A 13 -6.03 -8.67 0.56
C CYS A 13 -5.44 -9.22 -0.75
N SER A 14 -5.37 -8.41 -1.80
CA SER A 14 -4.64 -8.75 -3.02
C SER A 14 -3.89 -7.56 -3.60
N TYR A 15 -2.67 -7.80 -4.06
CA TYR A 15 -1.90 -6.82 -4.82
C TYR A 15 -2.47 -6.68 -6.23
N PHE A 16 -2.40 -5.47 -6.78
CA PHE A 16 -2.69 -5.21 -8.19
C PHE A 16 -1.94 -3.96 -8.69
N ARG A 17 -1.77 -3.89 -10.00
CA ARG A 17 -1.43 -2.67 -10.72
C ARG A 17 -2.64 -2.30 -11.58
N LEU A 18 -2.83 -1.01 -11.85
CA LEU A 18 -3.89 -0.56 -12.74
C LEU A 18 -3.42 -0.38 -14.17
N GLU A 19 -4.40 -0.45 -15.07
CA GLU A 19 -4.17 -0.59 -16.51
C GLU A 19 -3.17 -1.73 -16.78
N CYS A 20 -3.33 -2.84 -16.04
CA CYS A 20 -2.45 -3.99 -16.06
C CYS A 20 -3.26 -5.28 -15.86
N GLY A 21 -3.19 -6.18 -16.84
CA GLY A 21 -3.77 -7.53 -16.77
C GLY A 21 -2.76 -8.64 -16.44
N HIS A 22 -1.54 -8.31 -15.99
CA HIS A 22 -0.52 -9.32 -15.69
C HIS A 22 -0.85 -10.04 -14.37
N GLU A 23 -0.92 -11.36 -14.42
CA GLU A 23 -1.12 -12.20 -13.23
C GLU A 23 0.11 -12.14 -12.31
N GLN A 24 1.32 -12.20 -12.89
CA GLN A 24 2.57 -12.01 -12.17
C GLN A 24 2.93 -10.51 -12.09
N LEU A 25 2.58 -9.88 -10.97
CA LEU A 25 2.88 -8.48 -10.69
C LEU A 25 4.32 -8.23 -10.23
N PHE A 26 4.96 -9.24 -9.65
CA PHE A 26 6.30 -9.13 -9.05
C PHE A 26 7.27 -10.07 -9.74
N HIS A 27 8.49 -9.58 -9.98
CA HIS A 27 9.63 -10.39 -10.37
C HIS A 27 10.45 -10.81 -9.15
N SER A 28 11.24 -11.88 -9.30
CA SER A 28 12.21 -12.35 -8.30
C SER A 28 13.38 -11.40 -8.09
N GLU A 29 13.70 -10.57 -9.08
CA GLU A 29 14.84 -9.65 -9.07
C GLU A 29 14.51 -8.30 -9.75
N TYR A 30 15.24 -7.25 -9.37
CA TYR A 30 15.04 -5.90 -9.88
C TYR A 30 16.35 -5.15 -10.09
N LYS A 31 16.51 -4.52 -11.26
CA LYS A 31 17.62 -3.59 -11.53
C LYS A 31 17.57 -2.41 -10.54
N ARG A 32 18.69 -2.13 -9.87
CA ARG A 32 18.85 -0.99 -8.93
C ARG A 32 19.53 0.21 -9.60
N SER A 33 19.32 1.40 -9.04
CA SER A 33 20.11 2.61 -9.36
C SER A 33 20.32 3.49 -8.13
N ASN A 34 21.45 4.19 -8.08
CA ASN A 34 21.71 5.21 -7.06
C ASN A 34 20.82 6.44 -7.30
N ARG A 35 20.48 7.14 -6.22
CA ARG A 35 19.85 8.45 -6.20
C ARG A 35 20.75 9.45 -5.47
N THR A 36 20.30 10.69 -5.37
CA THR A 36 20.90 11.70 -4.47
C THR A 36 21.03 11.16 -3.04
N ARG A 37 22.08 11.61 -2.33
CA ARG A 37 22.42 11.17 -0.96
C ARG A 37 22.69 9.65 -0.79
N GLY A 38 23.12 8.96 -1.85
CA GLY A 38 23.58 7.56 -1.78
C GLY A 38 22.48 6.50 -1.70
N LEU A 39 21.22 6.89 -1.56
CA LEU A 39 20.07 5.98 -1.52
C LEU A 39 19.94 5.18 -2.82
N LYS A 40 19.62 3.88 -2.73
CA LYS A 40 19.42 2.99 -3.88
C LYS A 40 17.93 2.66 -4.07
N ILE A 41 17.44 2.78 -5.31
CA ILE A 41 16.05 2.43 -5.65
C ILE A 41 15.96 1.24 -6.61
N LEU A 42 14.84 0.52 -6.56
CA LEU A 42 14.46 -0.45 -7.58
C LEU A 42 13.87 0.32 -8.77
N ARG A 43 14.41 0.13 -9.99
CA ARG A 43 13.95 0.85 -11.19
C ARG A 43 12.69 0.28 -11.82
N CYS A 44 12.38 -0.98 -11.52
CA CYS A 44 11.40 -1.78 -12.26
C CYS A 44 10.31 -2.37 -11.37
N PHE A 45 10.18 -1.93 -10.12
CA PHE A 45 9.18 -2.45 -9.19
C PHE A 45 7.81 -1.79 -9.43
N PRO A 46 6.68 -2.52 -9.29
CA PRO A 46 6.59 -3.98 -9.15
C PRO A 46 6.87 -4.70 -10.48
N HIS A 47 6.59 -4.05 -11.62
CA HIS A 47 7.04 -4.43 -12.97
C HIS A 47 6.95 -3.22 -13.91
N CYS A 48 7.55 -3.29 -15.10
CA CYS A 48 7.61 -2.18 -16.09
C CYS A 48 6.58 -2.29 -17.23
N CYS A 49 5.28 -2.40 -16.92
CA CYS A 49 4.25 -2.28 -17.96
C CYS A 49 3.86 -0.82 -18.23
N PRO A 50 3.36 -0.47 -19.42
CA PRO A 50 3.27 -1.35 -20.60
C PRO A 50 4.64 -1.69 -21.22
N GLU A 51 5.68 -0.88 -20.98
CA GLU A 51 6.99 -1.01 -21.63
C GLU A 51 8.19 -0.75 -20.69
N HIS A 52 9.29 -1.50 -20.88
CA HIS A 52 10.54 -1.27 -20.17
C HIS A 52 11.34 -0.11 -20.77
N ILE A 53 11.62 0.92 -19.96
CA ILE A 53 12.49 2.02 -20.37
C ILE A 53 13.92 1.73 -19.91
N ASP A 54 14.79 1.43 -20.88
CA ASP A 54 16.17 1.12 -20.59
C ASP A 54 16.91 2.32 -19.97
N ARG A 55 17.83 2.03 -19.05
CA ARG A 55 18.57 3.03 -18.22
C ARG A 55 17.72 4.05 -17.43
N SER A 56 16.39 4.00 -17.48
CA SER A 56 15.48 4.91 -16.77
C SER A 56 14.64 4.23 -15.67
N TYR A 57 13.76 4.98 -15.00
CA TYR A 57 12.79 4.45 -14.04
C TYR A 57 11.47 4.15 -14.75
N CYS A 58 11.14 2.87 -14.95
CA CYS A 58 9.87 2.39 -15.53
C CYS A 58 8.96 1.70 -14.50
N GLY A 59 9.42 1.60 -13.24
CA GLY A 59 8.62 1.12 -12.12
C GLY A 59 7.39 2.01 -11.89
N SER A 60 6.39 1.43 -11.25
CA SER A 60 5.08 2.05 -11.05
C SER A 60 4.62 1.81 -9.63
N SER A 61 3.52 2.44 -9.24
CA SER A 61 3.02 2.27 -7.89
C SER A 61 2.26 0.96 -7.71
N LEU A 62 2.54 0.27 -6.61
CA LEU A 62 1.79 -0.90 -6.18
C LEU A 62 0.45 -0.46 -5.56
N SER A 63 -0.63 -1.14 -5.91
CA SER A 63 -1.94 -0.97 -5.27
C SER A 63 -2.27 -2.25 -4.48
N VAL A 64 -2.93 -2.09 -3.33
CA VAL A 64 -3.50 -3.21 -2.56
C VAL A 64 -5.01 -3.07 -2.61
N LYS A 65 -5.74 -4.16 -2.86
CA LYS A 65 -7.20 -4.27 -2.75
C LYS A 65 -7.53 -5.01 -1.48
N ILE A 66 -8.31 -4.39 -0.61
CA ILE A 66 -8.75 -4.95 0.67
C ILE A 66 -10.25 -5.21 0.60
N ARG A 67 -10.66 -6.45 0.88
CA ARG A 67 -12.06 -6.81 1.12
C ARG A 67 -12.28 -6.93 2.61
N LEU A 68 -13.42 -6.41 3.07
CA LEU A 68 -13.87 -6.60 4.45
C LEU A 68 -14.72 -7.88 4.54
N ALA A 69 -14.85 -8.43 5.74
CA ALA A 69 -15.79 -9.50 6.01
C ALA A 69 -17.23 -8.99 5.86
N GLU A 70 -18.11 -9.83 5.34
CA GLU A 70 -19.54 -9.54 5.29
C GLU A 70 -20.11 -9.38 6.71
N ARG A 71 -21.05 -8.46 6.86
CA ARG A 71 -21.71 -8.15 8.13
C ARG A 71 -23.17 -8.63 8.05
N PRO A 72 -23.79 -9.14 9.14
CA PRO A 72 -25.17 -9.61 9.10
C PRO A 72 -26.15 -8.59 8.51
N VAL A 73 -27.14 -9.09 7.78
CA VAL A 73 -28.21 -8.28 7.18
C VAL A 73 -28.95 -7.49 8.28
N GLY A 74 -29.24 -6.22 8.01
CA GLY A 74 -29.89 -5.32 8.99
C GLY A 74 -28.92 -4.66 9.98
N SER A 75 -27.62 -4.96 9.91
CA SER A 75 -26.62 -4.24 10.71
C SER A 75 -26.46 -2.77 10.26
N ALA A 76 -26.22 -1.89 11.23
CA ALA A 76 -25.92 -0.49 10.96
C ALA A 76 -24.65 -0.33 10.07
N PRO A 77 -24.55 0.74 9.27
CA PRO A 77 -23.31 1.06 8.55
C PRO A 77 -22.13 1.29 9.52
N PHE A 78 -20.90 1.20 9.01
CA PHE A 78 -19.72 1.60 9.78
C PHE A 78 -19.75 3.10 10.07
N GLN A 79 -19.62 3.47 11.34
CA GLN A 79 -19.40 4.84 11.79
C GLN A 79 -18.21 4.85 12.77
N PRO A 80 -17.12 5.58 12.48
CA PRO A 80 -16.81 6.24 11.20
C PRO A 80 -16.66 5.23 10.04
N PRO A 81 -16.65 5.68 8.76
CA PRO A 81 -16.53 4.80 7.62
C PRO A 81 -15.20 4.02 7.60
N PRO A 82 -15.11 2.87 6.90
CA PRO A 82 -13.90 2.04 6.88
C PRO A 82 -12.63 2.78 6.44
N SER A 83 -12.78 3.80 5.60
CA SER A 83 -11.72 4.71 5.14
C SER A 83 -11.01 5.50 6.25
N GLU A 84 -11.63 5.63 7.42
CA GLU A 84 -11.09 6.33 8.59
C GLU A 84 -10.66 5.34 9.69
N LEU A 85 -11.11 4.09 9.61
CA LEU A 85 -10.77 3.01 10.56
C LEU A 85 -9.60 2.13 10.09
N LEU A 86 -9.21 2.21 8.81
CA LEU A 86 -8.22 1.33 8.20
C LEU A 86 -7.03 2.12 7.67
N ALA A 87 -5.90 2.00 8.37
CA ALA A 87 -4.59 2.39 7.85
C ALA A 87 -3.89 1.19 7.20
N VAL A 88 -3.06 1.46 6.19
CA VAL A 88 -2.26 0.43 5.49
C VAL A 88 -0.83 0.94 5.39
N PHE A 89 0.12 0.08 5.76
CA PHE A 89 1.55 0.36 5.65
C PHE A 89 2.21 -0.76 4.85
N ALA A 90 3.30 -0.43 4.16
CA ALA A 90 4.17 -1.40 3.51
C ALA A 90 5.57 -1.30 4.12
N ARG A 91 6.29 -2.42 4.15
CA ARG A 91 7.70 -2.50 4.54
C ARG A 91 8.41 -3.47 3.60
N PHE A 92 9.68 -3.23 3.34
CA PHE A 92 10.56 -4.18 2.67
C PHE A 92 11.48 -4.83 3.71
N GLU A 93 11.63 -6.14 3.62
CA GLU A 93 12.52 -6.93 4.48
C GLU A 93 13.47 -7.76 3.62
N ALA A 94 14.64 -8.09 4.16
CA ALA A 94 15.52 -9.06 3.52
C ALA A 94 14.98 -10.47 3.80
N VAL A 95 15.14 -11.39 2.84
CA VAL A 95 14.62 -12.78 2.94
C VAL A 95 15.16 -13.50 4.19
N ASN A 96 16.35 -13.13 4.64
CA ASN A 96 17.05 -13.66 5.80
C ASN A 96 16.93 -12.79 7.06
N ASP A 97 16.16 -11.71 7.04
CA ASP A 97 15.98 -10.75 8.14
C ASP A 97 14.48 -10.41 8.27
N VAL A 98 13.67 -11.45 8.50
CA VAL A 98 12.22 -11.35 8.67
C VAL A 98 11.91 -11.11 10.14
N SER A 99 11.55 -9.86 10.44
CA SER A 99 11.30 -9.32 11.78
C SER A 99 9.82 -9.25 12.16
N LEU A 100 8.89 -9.46 11.21
CA LEU A 100 7.46 -9.63 11.49
C LEU A 100 6.87 -10.81 10.72
N ARG A 101 5.89 -11.49 11.33
CA ARG A 101 5.16 -12.62 10.75
C ARG A 101 3.72 -12.23 10.40
N PRO A 102 3.10 -12.87 9.38
CA PRO A 102 1.68 -12.66 9.10
C PRO A 102 0.81 -12.97 10.33
N GLY A 103 -0.03 -12.01 10.73
CA GLY A 103 -0.88 -12.11 11.92
C GLY A 103 -0.24 -11.60 13.22
N GLU A 104 1.02 -11.15 13.19
CA GLU A 104 1.67 -10.49 14.32
C GLU A 104 1.10 -9.07 14.56
N CYS A 105 0.83 -8.74 15.82
CA CYS A 105 0.35 -7.42 16.22
C CYS A 105 1.52 -6.49 16.52
N VAL A 106 1.47 -5.26 16.01
CA VAL A 106 2.49 -4.23 16.21
C VAL A 106 1.80 -2.95 16.69
N GLU A 107 2.39 -2.29 17.69
CA GLU A 107 1.90 -1.01 18.19
C GLU A 107 1.87 0.03 17.07
N VAL A 108 0.74 0.72 16.93
CA VAL A 108 0.51 1.70 15.85
C VAL A 108 1.52 2.84 15.94
N ASP A 109 1.83 3.30 17.15
CA ASP A 109 2.79 4.40 17.38
C ASP A 109 4.19 4.05 16.87
N LYS A 110 4.65 2.80 17.09
CA LYS A 110 5.95 2.31 16.56
C LYS A 110 5.98 2.27 15.03
N ILE A 111 4.84 1.96 14.40
CA ILE A 111 4.73 2.04 12.94
C ILE A 111 4.82 3.51 12.48
N GLN A 112 4.10 4.41 13.14
CA GLN A 112 4.07 5.84 12.81
C GLN A 112 5.44 6.52 12.98
N GLU A 113 6.13 6.29 14.09
CA GLU A 113 7.50 6.77 14.34
C GLU A 113 8.48 6.23 13.28
N GLY A 114 8.30 4.97 12.87
CA GLY A 114 9.10 4.31 11.85
C GLY A 114 8.72 4.62 10.40
N VAL A 115 7.81 5.55 10.12
CA VAL A 115 7.45 5.94 8.74
C VAL A 115 8.60 6.70 8.08
N GLN A 116 8.91 6.33 6.84
CA GLN A 116 9.87 7.02 6.00
C GLN A 116 9.33 8.39 5.57
N THR A 117 10.06 9.46 5.89
CA THR A 117 9.71 10.84 5.54
C THR A 117 10.94 11.59 5.02
N GLU A 118 10.80 12.87 4.65
CA GLU A 118 11.95 13.70 4.27
C GLU A 118 12.93 13.97 5.42
N THR A 119 12.45 13.88 6.67
CA THR A 119 13.24 14.03 7.90
C THR A 119 13.65 12.68 8.50
N ASN A 120 12.94 11.59 8.22
CA ASN A 120 13.27 10.22 8.61
C ASN A 120 13.54 9.35 7.36
N LEU A 121 14.74 9.49 6.77
CA LEU A 121 15.11 8.74 5.56
C LEU A 121 15.31 7.24 5.79
N ASP A 122 15.62 6.85 7.03
CA ASP A 122 15.88 5.45 7.43
C ASP A 122 14.61 4.74 7.95
N GLY A 123 13.46 5.44 7.95
CA GLY A 123 12.16 4.85 8.28
C GLY A 123 11.86 3.63 7.41
N GLN A 124 11.47 2.53 8.06
CA GLN A 124 11.21 1.25 7.40
C GLN A 124 9.79 1.14 6.83
N TRP A 125 8.85 1.92 7.37
CA TRP A 125 7.44 1.87 7.00
C TRP A 125 7.10 2.90 5.93
N ILE A 126 6.30 2.49 4.96
CA ILE A 126 5.80 3.34 3.88
C ILE A 126 4.29 3.45 4.06
N ALA A 127 3.81 4.63 4.44
CA ALA A 127 2.39 4.87 4.66
C ALA A 127 1.61 4.81 3.34
N GLY A 128 0.48 4.10 3.37
CA GLY A 128 -0.47 4.04 2.27
C GLY A 128 -1.46 5.20 2.29
N VAL A 129 -1.66 5.87 1.15
CA VAL A 129 -2.61 7.01 1.05
C VAL A 129 -3.96 6.54 0.51
N LEU A 130 -5.08 6.89 1.15
CA LEU A 130 -6.39 6.50 0.63
C LEU A 130 -6.76 7.30 -0.63
N ASP A 131 -7.08 6.64 -1.75
CA ASP A 131 -7.70 7.31 -2.90
C ASP A 131 -9.24 7.21 -2.89
N ARG A 132 -9.86 8.35 -3.24
CA ARG A 132 -11.21 8.76 -2.85
C ARG A 132 -12.23 9.02 -3.97
N PRO A 133 -11.91 9.57 -5.16
CA PRO A 133 -12.92 10.11 -6.09
C PRO A 133 -13.79 9.03 -6.72
N SER A 134 -13.21 7.84 -6.74
CA SER A 134 -13.79 6.63 -7.25
C SER A 134 -14.74 6.11 -6.19
N GLY A 135 -14.27 6.11 -4.94
CA GLY A 135 -14.63 5.13 -3.96
C GLY A 135 -13.86 3.82 -4.20
N LEU A 136 -13.56 3.36 -5.44
CA LEU A 136 -12.79 2.14 -5.84
C LEU A 136 -11.33 2.46 -5.73
N MET A 137 -10.52 1.42 -5.67
CA MET A 137 -9.11 1.54 -5.45
C MET A 137 -8.44 2.20 -6.68
N LEU A 138 -8.56 3.55 -6.88
CA LEU A 138 -8.22 4.28 -8.12
C LEU A 138 -7.52 5.72 -8.04
N PHE A 139 -6.22 5.88 -7.64
CA PHE A 139 -5.18 6.93 -7.84
C PHE A 139 -5.64 7.74 -9.09
N ARG A 140 -6.51 8.72 -8.85
CA ARG A 140 -7.45 9.39 -9.79
C ARG A 140 -7.65 8.74 -11.19
N GLY A 141 -8.80 8.16 -11.54
CA GLY A 141 -10.07 8.02 -10.76
C GLY A 141 -11.25 7.32 -11.48
N GLY A 142 -12.30 6.97 -10.71
CA GLY A 142 -13.66 6.54 -11.17
C GLY A 142 -14.30 5.30 -10.48
N THR A 143 -15.48 5.44 -9.81
CA THR A 143 -16.39 4.40 -9.17
C THR A 143 -15.83 3.48 -8.04
N THR A 144 -16.60 2.69 -7.23
CA THR A 144 -16.45 2.42 -5.72
C THR A 144 -15.75 1.12 -5.14
N THR A 145 -15.15 1.17 -3.89
CA THR A 145 -14.30 0.22 -3.05
C THR A 145 -12.75 0.48 -2.94
N GLY A 146 -12.18 1.26 -1.97
CA GLY A 146 -11.14 2.35 -2.19
C GLY A 146 -9.64 2.29 -1.73
N ARG A 147 -8.73 2.98 -2.48
CA ARG A 147 -7.31 2.56 -2.80
C ARG A 147 -6.29 2.81 -1.71
N VAL A 148 -5.14 2.17 -1.84
CA VAL A 148 -3.87 2.63 -1.26
C VAL A 148 -2.91 3.18 -2.32
N VAL A 149 -2.38 4.38 -2.08
CA VAL A 149 -1.59 5.21 -3.00
C VAL A 149 -0.13 5.36 -2.53
N LEU A 150 0.76 4.53 -3.08
CA LEU A 150 2.22 4.73 -3.02
C LEU A 150 2.69 5.78 -4.05
N THR A 151 2.52 7.07 -3.76
CA THR A 151 3.22 8.14 -4.50
C THR A 151 4.57 8.42 -3.84
N ARG A 152 5.65 8.10 -4.55
CA ARG A 152 6.98 8.65 -4.25
C ARG A 152 6.94 10.15 -4.49
N HIS A 153 7.05 10.95 -3.43
CA HIS A 153 7.19 12.40 -3.59
C HIS A 153 8.45 12.70 -4.43
N ARG A 154 8.27 13.44 -5.53
CA ARG A 154 9.35 14.22 -6.13
C ARG A 154 9.29 15.58 -5.44
N GLY A 155 10.27 15.88 -4.61
CA GLY A 155 10.60 17.27 -4.34
C GLY A 155 11.07 17.92 -5.64
N SER A 156 10.58 19.14 -5.89
CA SER A 156 11.16 20.07 -6.86
C SER A 156 12.51 20.59 -6.38
#